data_AF-A0A645DCC1-F1
#
_entry.id   AF-A0A645DCC1-F1
#
_cell.length_a   1.000
_cell.length_b   1.000
_cell.length_c   1.000
_cell.angle_alpha   90.00
_cell.angle_beta   90.00
_cell.angle_gamma   90.00
#
_symmetry.space_group_name_H-M   'P 1'
#
loop_
_entity.id
_entity.type
_entity.pdbx_description
1 polymer ?
#
loop_
_entity_poly.entity_id
_entity_poly.type
_entity_poly.pdbx_seq_one_letter_code
_entity_poly.pdbx_strand_id
1 'polypeptide(L)'
;MKKAAAFRGGECISDSMTKGDLFTPLKWKCSFGHEFEMTPNLVLKGGHWCPECLPWPWNYDEVAANNPFFAQVWYPLHDKSEHNVYTEKIFKGFDGFKD
;
A
#
# COMPACT_ATOMS: atom_id res chain seq x y z
N MET A 1 -10.09 11.09 -7.23
CA MET A 1 -9.01 10.12 -6.92
C MET A 1 -7.77 10.76 -6.32
N LYS A 2 -7.26 11.91 -6.80
CA LYS A 2 -6.07 12.59 -6.26
C LYS A 2 -5.97 12.65 -4.73
N LYS A 3 -7.01 13.13 -4.01
CA LYS A 3 -7.02 13.14 -2.54
C LYS A 3 -6.92 11.75 -1.89
N ALA A 4 -7.58 10.75 -2.48
CA ALA A 4 -7.52 9.38 -1.96
C ALA A 4 -6.13 8.76 -2.17
N ALA A 5 -5.48 9.06 -3.31
CA ALA A 5 -4.10 8.66 -3.54
C ALA A 5 -3.14 9.34 -2.54
N ALA A 6 -3.29 10.64 -2.33
CA ALA A 6 -2.48 11.39 -1.35
C ALA A 6 -2.65 10.83 0.07
N PHE A 7 -3.88 10.46 0.44
CA PHE A 7 -4.13 9.81 1.73
C PHE A 7 -3.49 8.42 1.84
N ARG A 8 -3.22 7.76 0.72
CA ARG A 8 -2.44 6.53 0.64
C ARG A 8 -0.93 6.75 0.44
N GLY A 9 -0.46 7.97 0.64
CA GLY A 9 0.95 8.31 0.49
C GLY A 9 1.44 8.38 -0.95
N GLY A 10 0.55 8.48 -1.93
CA GLY A 10 0.92 8.48 -3.33
C GLY A 10 0.07 9.41 -4.19
N GLU A 11 0.05 9.15 -5.48
CA GLU A 11 -0.55 10.01 -6.49
C GLU A 11 -1.46 9.22 -7.43
N CYS A 12 -2.53 9.86 -7.86
CA CYS A 12 -3.33 9.40 -9.01
C CYS A 12 -2.80 10.18 -10.20
N ILE A 13 -2.04 9.50 -11.07
CA ILE A 13 -1.33 10.11 -12.20
C ILE A 13 -2.15 10.04 -13.50
N SER A 14 -3.35 9.45 -13.49
CA SER A 14 -4.33 9.64 -14.56
C SER A 14 -4.89 11.07 -14.58
N ASP A 15 -4.97 11.66 -15.77
CA ASP A 15 -5.48 13.02 -15.98
C ASP A 15 -6.98 13.16 -15.73
N SER A 16 -7.75 12.12 -16.08
CA SER A 16 -9.21 12.15 -16.02
C SER A 16 -9.82 10.79 -15.67
N MET A 17 -11.09 10.83 -15.27
CA MET A 17 -11.92 9.69 -14.89
C MET A 17 -13.38 10.05 -15.18
N THR A 18 -14.16 9.11 -15.70
CA THR A 18 -15.62 9.25 -15.76
C THR A 18 -16.20 9.28 -14.35
N LYS A 19 -16.94 10.34 -13.99
CA LYS A 19 -17.52 10.48 -12.65
C LYS A 19 -18.44 9.29 -12.34
N GLY A 20 -18.17 8.59 -11.25
CA GLY A 20 -18.94 7.43 -10.80
C GLY A 20 -18.45 6.09 -11.35
N ASP A 21 -17.54 6.09 -12.32
CA ASP A 21 -16.91 4.85 -12.80
C ASP A 21 -15.82 4.39 -11.82
N LEU A 22 -16.06 3.25 -11.18
CA LEU A 22 -15.11 2.65 -10.23
C LEU A 22 -14.35 1.46 -10.81
N PHE A 23 -14.63 1.06 -12.06
CA PHE A 23 -14.17 -0.20 -12.64
C PHE A 23 -13.21 -0.01 -13.82
N THR A 24 -13.18 1.16 -14.46
CA THR A 24 -12.10 1.49 -15.39
C THR A 24 -10.78 1.69 -14.62
N PRO A 25 -9.68 1.02 -15.00
CA PRO A 25 -8.38 1.21 -14.39
C PRO A 25 -7.88 2.65 -14.52
N LEU A 26 -7.25 3.16 -13.47
CA LEU A 26 -6.48 4.40 -13.47
C LEU A 26 -5.01 4.07 -13.17
N LYS A 27 -4.13 5.01 -13.49
CA LYS A 27 -2.71 4.96 -13.16
C LYS A 27 -2.46 5.63 -11.80
N TRP A 28 -1.67 4.96 -10.98
CA TRP A 28 -1.32 5.36 -9.63
C TRP A 28 0.19 5.29 -9.43
N LYS A 29 0.69 6.04 -8.45
CA LYS A 29 2.09 6.02 -8.03
C LYS A 29 2.16 5.99 -6.52
N CYS A 30 2.91 5.09 -5.90
CA CYS A 30 3.07 5.08 -4.43
C CYS A 30 4.19 6.02 -3.97
N SER A 31 4.39 6.17 -2.65
CA SER A 31 5.44 7.01 -2.05
C SER A 31 6.86 6.62 -2.49
N PHE A 32 7.08 5.35 -2.81
CA PHE A 32 8.37 4.83 -3.29
C PHE A 32 8.59 5.06 -4.79
N GLY A 33 7.61 5.62 -5.49
CA GLY A 33 7.70 5.93 -6.90
C GLY A 33 7.25 4.82 -7.86
N HIS A 34 6.83 3.65 -7.36
CA HIS A 34 6.29 2.57 -8.18
C HIS A 34 4.98 2.99 -8.84
N GLU A 35 4.89 2.82 -10.16
CA GLU A 35 3.71 3.13 -10.95
C GLU A 35 2.92 1.85 -11.27
N PHE A 36 1.60 1.89 -11.12
CA PHE A 36 0.76 0.72 -11.35
C PHE A 36 -0.64 1.11 -11.80
N GLU A 37 -1.31 0.20 -12.50
CA GLU A 37 -2.70 0.34 -12.93
C GLU A 37 -3.64 -0.44 -12.01
N MET A 38 -4.70 0.22 -11.55
CA MET A 38 -5.68 -0.38 -10.67
C MET A 38 -7.02 0.36 -10.73
N THR A 39 -8.13 -0.34 -10.50
CA THR A 39 -9.45 0.28 -10.48
C THR A 39 -9.67 1.05 -9.18
N PRO A 40 -10.43 2.17 -9.20
CA PRO A 40 -10.87 2.83 -7.97
C PRO A 40 -11.62 1.91 -7.01
N ASN A 41 -12.34 0.90 -7.49
CA ASN A 41 -12.99 -0.09 -6.65
C ASN A 41 -11.98 -0.89 -5.82
N LEU A 42 -10.91 -1.40 -6.43
CA LEU A 42 -9.87 -2.14 -5.72
C LEU A 42 -9.11 -1.25 -4.74
N VAL A 43 -8.79 -0.02 -5.16
CA VAL A 43 -8.12 0.96 -4.31
C VAL A 43 -9.03 1.33 -3.13
N LEU A 44 -10.22 1.86 -3.35
CA LEU A 44 -11.05 2.43 -2.27
C LEU A 44 -11.79 1.40 -1.42
N LYS A 45 -12.31 0.32 -2.03
CA LYS A 45 -13.14 -0.68 -1.34
C LYS A 45 -12.38 -1.98 -1.05
N GLY A 46 -11.51 -2.40 -1.96
CA GLY A 46 -10.69 -3.60 -1.78
C GLY A 46 -9.48 -3.39 -0.85
N GLY A 47 -9.07 -2.14 -0.63
CA GLY A 47 -7.91 -1.82 0.21
C GLY A 47 -6.56 -2.07 -0.46
N HIS A 48 -6.55 -2.44 -1.74
CA HIS A 48 -5.31 -2.68 -2.49
C HIS A 48 -4.57 -1.37 -2.77
N TRP A 49 -3.25 -1.47 -2.88
CA TRP A 49 -2.40 -0.33 -3.19
C TRP A 49 -1.24 -0.71 -4.12
N CYS A 50 0.01 -0.65 -3.67
CA CYS A 50 1.16 -0.90 -4.51
C CYS A 50 1.55 -2.39 -4.53
N PRO A 51 1.57 -3.05 -5.71
CA PRO A 51 1.94 -4.46 -5.82
C PRO A 51 3.43 -4.70 -5.61
N GLU A 52 4.28 -3.68 -5.68
CA GLU A 52 5.72 -3.81 -5.41
C GLU A 52 6.06 -3.64 -3.92
N CYS A 53 5.23 -2.92 -3.15
CA CYS A 53 5.42 -2.76 -1.71
C CYS A 53 4.81 -3.89 -0.87
N LEU A 54 3.93 -4.71 -1.44
CA LEU A 54 3.23 -5.78 -0.74
C LEU A 54 4.05 -7.07 -0.57
N PRO A 55 4.85 -7.53 -1.55
CA PRO A 55 5.70 -8.70 -1.38
C PRO A 55 6.75 -8.50 -0.31
N TRP A 56 7.21 -9.60 0.28
CA TRP A 56 8.34 -9.59 1.20
C TRP A 56 9.64 -9.18 0.47
N PRO A 57 10.59 -8.53 1.18
CA PRO A 57 10.54 -8.20 2.60
C PRO A 57 9.59 -7.03 2.92
N TRP A 58 8.82 -7.15 4.00
CA TRP A 58 7.91 -6.09 4.42
C TRP A 58 8.65 -5.00 5.19
N ASN A 59 8.65 -3.79 4.62
CA ASN A 59 9.17 -2.59 5.25
C ASN A 59 8.00 -1.69 5.71
N TYR A 60 7.18 -2.21 6.63
CA TYR A 60 5.94 -1.55 7.03
C TYR A 60 6.13 -0.28 7.85
N ASP A 61 7.25 -0.12 8.55
CA ASP A 61 7.59 1.13 9.22
C ASP A 61 7.79 2.28 8.21
N GLU A 62 8.54 2.04 7.13
CA GLU A 62 8.73 3.02 6.07
C GLU A 62 7.43 3.26 5.28
N VAL A 63 6.62 2.22 5.06
CA VAL A 63 5.29 2.38 4.46
C VAL A 63 4.43 3.29 5.35
N ALA A 64 4.38 3.05 6.66
CA ALA A 64 3.59 3.84 7.60
C ALA A 64 4.07 5.31 7.67
N ALA A 65 5.38 5.54 7.60
CA ALA A 65 5.95 6.89 7.59
C ALA A 65 5.45 7.73 6.39
N ASN A 66 5.19 7.07 5.25
CA ASN A 66 4.82 7.75 4.02
C ASN A 66 3.35 7.59 3.61
N ASN A 67 2.59 6.68 4.25
CA ASN A 67 1.21 6.35 3.89
C ASN A 67 0.27 6.62 5.08
N PRO A 68 -0.42 7.79 5.10
CA PRO A 68 -1.32 8.15 6.19
C PRO A 68 -2.45 7.14 6.45
N PHE A 69 -2.98 6.50 5.40
CA PHE A 69 -3.98 5.44 5.54
C PHE A 69 -3.44 4.23 6.29
N PHE A 70 -2.24 3.75 5.92
CA PHE A 70 -1.62 2.61 6.59
C PHE A 70 -1.17 2.96 8.02
N ALA A 71 -0.69 4.18 8.24
CA ALA A 71 -0.28 4.69 9.55
C ALA A 71 -1.40 4.60 10.61
N GLN A 72 -2.68 4.72 10.21
CA GLN A 72 -3.82 4.64 11.13
C GLN A 72 -3.95 3.28 11.82
N VAL A 73 -3.50 2.20 11.16
CA VAL A 73 -3.58 0.84 11.70
C VAL A 73 -2.22 0.34 12.21
N TRP A 74 -1.12 0.99 11.80
CA TRP A 74 0.23 0.62 12.22
C TRP A 74 0.65 1.26 13.55
N TYR A 75 0.54 2.58 13.68
CA TYR A 75 1.02 3.32 14.86
C TYR A 75 0.25 3.09 16.18
N PRO A 76 -0.95 2.48 16.21
CA PRO A 76 -1.50 2.00 17.47
C PRO A 76 -0.69 0.84 18.10
N LEU A 77 0.15 0.17 17.32
CA LEU A 77 0.89 -1.04 17.73
C LEU A 77 2.41 -0.89 17.63
N HIS A 78 2.92 0.17 16.98
CA HIS A 78 4.33 0.40 16.68
C HIS A 78 4.74 1.85 16.96
N ASP A 79 5.95 2.05 17.49
CA ASP A 79 6.51 3.39 17.66
C ASP A 79 6.98 3.98 16.31
N LYS A 80 6.88 5.30 16.14
CA LYS A 80 7.24 5.98 14.89
C LYS A 80 8.74 6.01 14.61
N SER A 81 9.58 5.70 15.60
CA SER A 81 11.04 5.61 15.48
C SER A 81 11.52 4.21 15.09
N GLU A 82 10.62 3.25 14.93
CA GLU A 82 10.95 1.91 14.45
C GLU A 82 11.36 1.90 12.97
N HIS A 83 12.25 0.97 12.62
CA HIS A 83 12.77 0.77 11.26
C HIS A 83 12.90 -0.73 10.95
N ASN A 84 11.91 -1.52 11.34
CA ASN A 84 11.87 -2.95 11.18
C ASN A 84 11.66 -3.34 9.71
N VAL A 85 12.38 -4.37 9.28
CA VAL A 85 12.20 -5.04 7.99
C VAL A 85 11.95 -6.53 8.24
N TYR A 86 10.74 -6.98 7.90
CA TYR A 86 10.31 -8.35 8.13
C TYR A 86 10.58 -9.19 6.88
N THR A 87 11.56 -10.09 6.98
CA THR A 87 11.87 -11.07 5.93
C THR A 87 11.12 -12.38 6.17
N GLU A 88 11.32 -13.37 5.29
CA GLU A 88 10.82 -14.75 5.46
C GLU A 88 11.13 -15.36 6.84
N LYS A 89 12.14 -14.83 7.54
CA LYS A 89 12.52 -15.27 8.90
C LYS A 89 11.40 -15.15 9.91
N ILE A 90 10.37 -14.33 9.67
CA ILE A 90 9.21 -14.27 10.59
C ILE A 90 8.43 -15.58 10.63
N PHE A 91 8.55 -16.41 9.58
CA PHE A 91 7.95 -17.74 9.52
C PHE A 91 8.87 -18.82 10.08
N LYS A 92 10.03 -18.47 10.64
CA LYS A 92 10.93 -19.47 11.22
C LYS A 92 10.22 -20.22 12.34
N GLY A 93 10.07 -21.54 12.17
CA GLY A 93 9.37 -22.41 13.12
C GLY A 93 7.86 -22.52 12.87
N PHE A 94 7.34 -21.87 11.82
CA PHE A 94 5.98 -22.08 11.35
C PHE A 94 5.96 -23.26 10.37
N ASP A 95 5.43 -24.40 10.82
CA ASP A 95 5.40 -25.64 10.03
C ASP A 95 4.38 -25.62 8.86
N GLY A 96 3.55 -24.57 8.75
CA GLY A 96 2.45 -24.47 7.78
C GLY A 96 2.82 -24.01 6.36
N PHE A 97 4.10 -23.74 6.08
CA PHE A 97 4.63 -23.38 4.76
C PHE A 97 5.69 -24.38 4.24
N LYS A 98 5.75 -25.58 4.82
CA LYS A 98 6.53 -26.67 4.23
C LYS A 98 5.78 -27.15 2.99
N ASP A 99 6.36 -26.92 1.82
CA ASP A 99 5.89 -27.42 0.53
C ASP A 99 5.60 -28.93 0.55
#